data_AF-A0A961CV73-F1
#
_entry.id   AF-A0A961CV73-F1
#
_cell.length_a   1.000
_cell.length_b   1.000
_cell.length_c   1.000
_cell.angle_alpha   90.00
_cell.angle_beta   90.00
_cell.angle_gamma   90.00
#
_symmetry.space_group_name_H-M   'P 1'
#
loop_
_entity.id
_entity.type
_entity.pdbx_description
1 polymer ?
#
loop_
_entity_poly.entity_id
_entity_poly.type
_entity_poly.pdbx_seq_one_letter_code
_entity_poly.pdbx_strand_id
1 'polypeptide(L)'
;IRVSEACGLGFGDLDVDSAFARVLGKRSKERLVPIGRPALAALADWLDRGRPVLLGSRAVDRDAADAIFLGQRGRRLGRQAAWEAIRRWAAAAGLRGEISPHVLRHSCATHLLDHGADIRTVQELLGHASVSTTQIYTRVATERLVQAYLDAHPRARVAGSASGRTADR
;
A
#
# COMPACT_ATOMS: atom_id res chain seq x y z
N ILE A 1 3.44 0.80 -5.53
CA ILE A 1 2.97 2.18 -5.90
C ILE A 1 4.09 3.21 -5.77
N ARG A 2 3.98 4.38 -6.42
CA ARG A 2 4.96 5.47 -6.33
C ARG A 2 4.72 6.21 -5.01
N VAL A 3 5.77 6.78 -4.44
CA VAL A 3 5.64 7.59 -3.22
C VAL A 3 4.67 8.76 -3.42
N SER A 4 4.70 9.40 -4.59
CA SER A 4 3.78 10.49 -4.93
C SER A 4 2.33 10.03 -5.02
N GLU A 5 2.10 8.81 -5.53
CA GLU A 5 0.78 8.20 -5.59
C GLU A 5 0.26 7.89 -4.19
N ALA A 6 1.09 7.31 -3.31
CA ALA A 6 0.72 7.02 -1.93
C ALA A 6 0.40 8.31 -1.15
N CYS A 7 1.21 9.36 -1.31
CA CYS A 7 0.98 10.68 -0.71
C CYS A 7 -0.30 11.36 -1.21
N GLY A 8 -0.73 11.02 -2.43
CA GLY A 8 -1.91 11.58 -3.08
C GLY A 8 -3.22 10.90 -2.69
N LEU A 9 -3.20 9.78 -1.97
CA LEU A 9 -4.41 9.04 -1.60
C LEU A 9 -5.36 9.88 -0.75
N GLY A 10 -6.63 9.89 -1.14
CA GLY A 10 -7.75 10.37 -0.33
C GLY A 10 -8.55 9.21 0.29
N PHE A 11 -9.56 9.52 1.10
CA PHE A 11 -10.46 8.49 1.65
C PHE A 11 -11.26 7.79 0.56
N GLY A 12 -11.66 8.52 -0.48
CA GLY A 12 -12.38 7.95 -1.63
C GLY A 12 -11.54 7.03 -2.53
N ASP A 13 -10.24 6.90 -2.24
CA ASP A 13 -9.34 6.02 -2.96
C ASP A 13 -9.11 4.68 -2.26
N LEU A 14 -9.61 4.50 -1.03
CA LEU A 14 -9.39 3.30 -0.25
C LEU A 14 -10.67 2.49 -0.09
N ASP A 15 -10.60 1.22 -0.44
CA ASP A 15 -11.59 0.21 -0.09
C ASP A 15 -10.92 -0.76 0.88
N VAL A 16 -11.10 -0.50 2.18
CA VAL A 16 -10.46 -1.25 3.26
C VAL A 16 -11.07 -2.65 3.36
N ASP A 17 -12.38 -2.79 3.11
CA ASP A 17 -13.11 -4.05 3.18
C ASP A 17 -12.67 -5.00 2.07
N SER A 18 -12.53 -4.48 0.84
CA SER A 18 -12.03 -5.24 -0.29
C SER A 18 -10.50 -5.31 -0.32
N ALA A 19 -9.79 -4.63 0.58
CA ALA A 19 -8.33 -4.55 0.63
C ALA A 19 -7.67 -3.96 -0.62
N PHE A 20 -8.19 -2.86 -1.17
CA PHE A 20 -7.63 -2.18 -2.34
C PHE A 20 -7.44 -0.68 -2.13
N ALA A 21 -6.41 -0.14 -2.80
CA ALA A 21 -6.27 1.28 -3.08
C ALA A 21 -6.45 1.53 -4.58
N ARG A 22 -7.29 2.49 -4.94
CA ARG A 22 -7.36 3.06 -6.27
C ARG A 22 -6.28 4.12 -6.42
N VAL A 23 -5.46 3.99 -7.45
CA VAL A 23 -4.32 4.87 -7.68
C VAL A 23 -4.37 5.47 -9.07
N LEU A 24 -4.30 6.80 -9.14
CA LEU A 24 -4.18 7.54 -10.38
C LEU A 24 -2.71 7.54 -10.86
N GLY A 25 -2.46 6.83 -11.96
CA GLY A 25 -1.17 6.77 -12.63
C GLY A 25 -0.96 7.89 -13.66
N LYS A 26 0.13 7.77 -14.45
CA LYS A 26 0.44 8.70 -15.54
C LYS A 26 -0.70 8.72 -16.56
N ARG A 27 -1.10 9.91 -17.04
CA ARG A 27 -2.22 10.15 -17.96
C ARG A 27 -3.61 9.85 -17.34
N SER A 28 -3.77 10.02 -16.03
CA SER A 28 -5.04 9.84 -15.32
C SER A 28 -5.63 8.43 -15.45
N LYS A 29 -4.78 7.42 -15.64
CA LYS A 29 -5.20 6.02 -15.68
C LYS A 29 -5.31 5.49 -14.27
N GLU A 30 -6.51 5.08 -13.89
CA GLU A 30 -6.76 4.41 -12.62
C GLU A 30 -6.25 2.97 -12.65
N ARG A 31 -5.76 2.49 -11.50
CA ARG A 31 -5.51 1.08 -11.26
C ARG A 31 -5.84 0.73 -9.82
N LEU A 32 -6.28 -0.50 -9.59
CA LEU A 32 -6.45 -1.05 -8.25
C LEU A 32 -5.14 -1.69 -7.80
N VAL A 33 -4.78 -1.45 -6.55
CA VAL A 33 -3.60 -1.99 -5.92
C VAL A 33 -4.03 -2.71 -4.66
N PRO A 34 -3.83 -4.04 -4.55
CA PRO A 34 -4.12 -4.78 -3.34
C PRO A 34 -3.26 -4.27 -2.19
N ILE A 35 -3.88 -4.14 -1.03
CA ILE A 35 -3.24 -3.74 0.22
C ILE A 35 -3.09 -5.00 1.06
N GLY A 36 -1.85 -5.40 1.32
CA GLY A 36 -1.59 -6.55 2.19
C GLY A 36 -2.06 -6.32 3.62
N ARG A 37 -2.42 -7.41 4.30
CA ARG A 37 -2.88 -7.38 5.71
C ARG A 37 -1.99 -6.55 6.65
N PRO A 38 -0.64 -6.63 6.61
CA PRO A 38 0.20 -5.80 7.47
C PRO A 38 0.05 -4.30 7.16
N ALA A 39 -0.14 -3.95 5.89
CA ALA A 39 -0.36 -2.58 5.48
C ALA A 39 -1.75 -2.08 5.88
N LEU A 40 -2.78 -2.92 5.81
CA LEU A 40 -4.11 -2.60 6.35
C LEU A 40 -4.07 -2.39 7.87
N ALA A 41 -3.39 -3.26 8.62
CA ALA A 41 -3.25 -3.11 10.07
C ALA A 41 -2.51 -1.81 10.44
N ALA A 42 -1.42 -1.49 9.74
CA ALA A 42 -0.69 -0.24 9.94
C ALA A 42 -1.51 0.99 9.52
N LEU A 43 -2.31 0.87 8.47
CA LEU A 43 -3.20 1.93 8.02
C LEU A 43 -4.31 2.19 9.05
N ALA A 44 -4.92 1.15 9.61
CA ALA A 44 -5.93 1.28 10.66
C ALA A 44 -5.35 1.96 11.91
N ASP A 45 -4.21 1.49 12.41
CA ASP A 45 -3.47 2.14 13.51
C ASP A 45 -3.18 3.62 13.22
N TRP A 46 -2.71 3.90 12.01
CA TRP A 46 -2.46 5.27 11.58
C TRP A 46 -3.73 6.12 11.58
N LEU A 47 -4.84 5.66 11.00
CA LEU A 47 -6.08 6.41 10.89
C LEU A 47 -6.72 6.67 12.26
N ASP A 48 -6.65 5.69 13.16
CA ASP A 48 -7.29 5.75 14.48
C ASP A 48 -6.46 6.53 15.50
N ARG A 49 -5.12 6.39 15.46
CA ARG A 49 -4.23 6.91 16.51
C ARG A 49 -3.23 7.94 16.02
N GLY A 50 -2.64 7.75 14.84
CA GLY A 50 -1.58 8.62 14.34
C GLY A 50 -2.09 9.92 13.71
N ARG A 51 -3.03 9.81 12.76
CA ARG A 51 -3.59 10.92 11.98
C ARG A 51 -4.29 11.96 12.86
N PRO A 52 -5.12 11.59 13.86
CA PRO A 52 -5.80 12.58 14.72
C PRO A 52 -4.82 13.46 15.49
N VAL A 53 -3.68 12.91 15.92
CA VAL A 53 -2.63 13.67 16.64
C VAL A 53 -2.05 14.79 15.77
N LEU A 54 -1.90 14.56 14.47
CA LEU A 54 -1.36 15.58 13.54
C LEU A 54 -2.40 16.59 13.05
N LEU A 55 -3.68 16.23 13.05
CA LEU A 55 -4.76 17.18 12.77
C LEU A 55 -4.92 18.20 13.92
N GLY A 56 -4.82 17.71 15.16
CA GLY A 56 -5.05 18.53 16.35
C GLY A 56 -6.41 19.23 16.32
N SER A 57 -6.51 20.38 16.99
CA SER A 57 -7.72 21.23 17.06
C SER A 57 -7.72 22.39 16.05
N ARG A 58 -6.84 22.36 15.04
CA ARG A 58 -6.71 23.44 14.05
C ARG A 58 -7.76 23.33 12.96
N ALA A 59 -8.07 24.46 12.31
CA ALA A 59 -8.88 24.47 11.10
C ALA A 59 -8.18 23.64 10.01
N VAL A 60 -8.74 22.45 9.76
CA VAL A 60 -8.29 21.54 8.72
C VAL A 60 -8.78 22.08 7.38
N ASP A 61 -7.90 22.26 6.41
CA ASP A 61 -8.36 22.57 5.05
C ASP A 61 -8.97 21.31 4.41
N ARG A 62 -9.75 21.51 3.34
CA ARG A 62 -10.44 20.38 2.69
C ARG A 62 -9.47 19.31 2.20
N ASP A 63 -8.27 19.68 1.75
CA ASP A 63 -7.27 18.73 1.26
C ASP A 63 -6.72 17.85 2.39
N ALA A 64 -6.37 18.43 3.53
CA ALA A 64 -5.91 17.67 4.69
C ALA A 64 -7.03 16.80 5.29
N ALA A 65 -8.28 17.25 5.22
CA ALA A 65 -9.43 16.48 5.69
C ALA A 65 -9.62 15.18 4.88
N ASP A 66 -9.38 15.22 3.58
CA ASP A 66 -9.45 14.05 2.69
C ASP A 66 -8.16 13.21 2.68
N ALA A 67 -6.98 13.83 2.91
CA ALA A 67 -5.71 13.14 2.83
C ALA A 67 -5.56 12.00 3.85
N ILE A 68 -5.14 10.82 3.35
CA ILE A 68 -4.81 9.66 4.17
C ILE A 68 -3.55 9.91 5.01
N PHE A 69 -2.48 10.40 4.37
CA PHE A 69 -1.21 10.65 5.05
C PHE A 69 -0.99 12.15 5.25
N LEU A 70 -0.62 12.51 6.47
CA LEU A 70 -0.34 13.89 6.87
C LEU A 70 1.13 14.07 7.25
N GLY A 71 1.68 15.23 6.93
CA GLY A 71 2.94 15.70 7.48
C GLY A 71 2.76 16.32 8.86
N GLN A 72 3.88 16.59 9.54
CA GLN A 72 3.93 17.15 10.91
C GLN A 72 3.15 18.47 11.11
N ARG A 73 2.83 19.18 10.04
CA ARG A 73 2.05 20.44 10.07
C ARG A 73 0.54 20.22 9.89
N GLY A 74 0.05 18.98 9.87
CA GLY A 74 -1.36 18.67 9.64
C GLY A 74 -1.83 18.90 8.20
N ARG A 75 -0.90 18.98 7.23
CA ARG A 75 -1.19 19.07 5.78
C ARG A 75 -0.92 17.74 5.11
N ARG A 76 -1.46 17.51 3.91
CA ARG A 76 -1.14 16.33 3.09
C ARG A 76 0.36 16.08 3.03
N LEU A 77 0.75 14.83 3.23
CA LEU A 77 2.15 14.44 3.25
C LEU A 77 2.79 14.73 1.89
N GLY A 78 3.85 15.54 1.88
CA GLY A 78 4.62 15.80 0.67
C GLY A 78 5.56 14.64 0.31
N ARG A 79 5.84 14.48 -0.98
CA ARG A 79 6.79 13.46 -1.50
C ARG A 79 8.15 13.46 -0.80
N GLN A 80 8.72 14.65 -0.58
CA GLN A 80 10.04 14.77 0.06
C GLN A 80 9.97 14.32 1.53
N ALA A 81 8.95 14.77 2.28
CA ALA A 81 8.75 14.37 3.66
C ALA A 81 8.54 12.85 3.82
N ALA A 82 7.82 12.22 2.87
CA ALA A 82 7.67 10.76 2.83
C ALA A 82 9.01 10.05 2.57
N TRP A 83 9.85 10.58 1.68
CA TRP A 83 11.17 10.04 1.40
C TRP A 83 12.08 10.11 2.64
N GLU A 84 12.09 11.26 3.31
CA GLU A 84 12.82 11.44 4.57
C GLU A 84 12.31 10.50 5.67
N ALA A 85 10.99 10.31 5.78
CA ALA A 85 10.40 9.38 6.74
C ALA A 85 10.86 7.95 6.51
N ILE A 86 10.85 7.49 5.25
CA ILE A 86 11.35 6.16 4.88
C ILE A 86 12.81 5.99 5.26
N ARG A 87 13.67 6.98 4.98
CA ARG A 87 15.09 6.92 5.33
C ARG A 87 15.32 6.86 6.83
N ARG A 88 14.59 7.68 7.59
CA ARG A 88 14.68 7.68 9.07
C ARG A 88 14.31 6.31 9.64
N TRP A 89 13.21 5.71 9.19
CA TRP A 89 12.77 4.40 9.67
C TRP A 89 13.67 3.26 9.19
N ALA A 90 14.22 3.34 7.98
CA ALA A 90 15.21 2.38 7.50
C ALA A 90 16.48 2.39 8.36
N ALA A 91 16.98 3.58 8.70
CA ALA A 91 18.13 3.73 9.59
C ALA A 91 17.84 3.21 11.01
N ALA A 92 16.66 3.53 11.56
CA ALA A 92 16.23 3.04 12.87
C ALA A 92 16.09 1.51 12.92
N ALA A 93 15.71 0.89 11.80
CA ALA A 93 15.63 -0.57 11.66
C ALA A 93 17.00 -1.22 11.39
N GLY A 94 18.10 -0.47 11.34
CA GLY A 94 19.44 -0.98 11.06
C GLY A 94 19.64 -1.49 9.63
N LEU A 95 18.77 -1.08 8.69
CA LEU A 95 18.89 -1.47 7.28
C LEU A 95 20.11 -0.79 6.67
N ARG A 96 21.01 -1.61 6.10
CA ARG A 96 22.22 -1.13 5.41
C ARG A 96 21.89 -0.72 3.98
N GLY A 97 22.59 0.30 3.48
CA GLY A 97 22.46 0.79 2.10
C GLY A 97 21.46 1.94 1.91
N GLU A 98 21.32 2.39 0.67
CA GLU A 98 20.46 3.53 0.33
C GLU A 98 19.00 3.08 0.16
N ILE A 99 18.25 3.06 1.26
CA ILE A 99 16.83 2.73 1.24
C ILE A 99 16.03 3.94 0.75
N SER A 100 15.30 3.75 -0.36
CA SER A 100 14.44 4.75 -0.98
C SER A 100 13.11 4.13 -1.41
N PRO A 101 12.07 4.93 -1.73
CA PRO A 101 10.82 4.41 -2.26
C PRO A 101 10.99 3.60 -3.55
N HIS A 102 12.00 3.91 -4.37
CA HIS A 102 12.30 3.15 -5.58
C HIS A 102 12.85 1.77 -5.23
N VAL A 103 13.76 1.68 -4.25
CA VAL A 103 14.32 0.43 -3.75
C VAL A 103 13.21 -0.43 -3.13
N LEU A 104 12.37 0.14 -2.25
CA LEU A 104 11.24 -0.59 -1.65
C LEU A 104 10.28 -1.15 -2.71
N ARG A 105 9.98 -0.36 -3.74
CA ARG A 105 9.18 -0.84 -4.87
C ARG A 105 9.85 -2.00 -5.58
N HIS A 106 11.13 -1.86 -5.91
CA HIS A 106 11.87 -2.88 -6.64
C HIS A 106 11.96 -4.18 -5.84
N SER A 107 12.28 -4.10 -4.54
CA SER A 107 12.27 -5.26 -3.65
C SER A 107 10.90 -5.94 -3.62
N CYS A 108 9.80 -5.19 -3.58
CA CYS A 108 8.45 -5.76 -3.68
C CYS A 108 8.21 -6.44 -5.04
N ALA A 109 8.66 -5.84 -6.14
CA ALA A 109 8.55 -6.41 -7.48
C ALA A 109 9.27 -7.75 -7.59
N THR A 110 10.56 -7.76 -7.25
CA THR A 110 11.42 -8.94 -7.28
C THR A 110 10.85 -10.03 -6.38
N HIS A 111 10.41 -9.65 -5.18
CA HIS A 111 9.83 -10.59 -4.25
C HIS A 111 8.56 -11.28 -4.77
N LEU A 112 7.66 -10.55 -5.43
CA LEU A 112 6.48 -11.15 -6.07
C LEU A 112 6.89 -12.13 -7.19
N LEU A 113 7.86 -11.76 -8.02
CA LEU A 113 8.37 -12.61 -9.10
C LEU A 113 9.04 -13.89 -8.56
N ASP A 114 9.89 -13.76 -7.53
CA ASP A 114 10.62 -14.86 -6.90
C ASP A 114 9.67 -15.92 -6.30
N HIS A 115 8.45 -15.52 -5.93
CA HIS A 115 7.43 -16.40 -5.38
C HIS A 115 6.33 -16.75 -6.40
N GLY A 116 6.65 -16.64 -7.69
CA GLY A 116 5.83 -17.19 -8.78
C GLY A 116 4.69 -16.30 -9.26
N ALA A 117 4.63 -15.02 -8.87
CA ALA A 117 3.68 -14.09 -9.47
C ALA A 117 4.01 -13.87 -10.95
N ASP A 118 3.00 -13.88 -11.81
CA ASP A 118 3.16 -13.60 -13.22
C ASP A 118 3.71 -12.18 -13.46
N ILE A 119 4.64 -12.06 -14.42
CA ILE A 119 5.30 -10.78 -14.72
C ILE A 119 4.31 -9.72 -15.19
N ARG A 120 3.21 -10.09 -15.86
CA ARG A 120 2.19 -9.12 -16.29
C ARG A 120 1.39 -8.62 -15.10
N THR A 121 1.03 -9.50 -14.16
CA THR A 121 0.42 -9.12 -12.88
C THR A 121 1.31 -8.15 -12.11
N VAL A 122 2.62 -8.43 -12.00
CA VAL A 122 3.55 -7.53 -11.31
C VAL A 122 3.67 -6.17 -12.02
N GLN A 123 3.69 -6.15 -13.35
CA GLN A 123 3.73 -4.90 -14.13
C GLN A 123 2.46 -4.04 -13.95
N GLU A 124 1.29 -4.67 -13.93
CA GLU A 124 -0.01 -4.02 -13.69
C GLU A 124 -0.04 -3.39 -12.28
N LEU A 125 0.40 -4.13 -11.26
CA LEU A 125 0.48 -3.64 -9.87
C LEU A 125 1.42 -2.43 -9.72
N LEU A 126 2.57 -2.45 -10.42
CA LEU A 126 3.64 -1.46 -10.22
C LEU A 126 3.54 -0.23 -11.14
N GLY A 127 2.73 -0.31 -12.19
CA GLY A 127 2.37 0.79 -13.06
C GLY A 127 3.43 1.10 -14.14
N HIS A 128 4.08 0.07 -14.70
CA HIS A 128 5.01 0.24 -15.83
C HIS A 128 4.31 0.05 -17.18
N ALA A 129 4.63 0.98 -18.08
CA ALA A 129 3.94 1.25 -19.32
C ALA A 129 4.32 0.27 -20.44
N SER A 130 3.41 -0.63 -20.79
CA SER A 130 3.06 -1.07 -22.16
C SER A 130 2.65 -2.53 -22.21
N VAL A 131 1.41 -2.83 -21.83
CA VAL A 131 0.45 -3.36 -22.82
C VAL A 131 -0.80 -2.47 -22.70
N SER A 132 -1.34 -2.10 -23.85
CA SER A 132 -2.44 -1.18 -24.09
C SER A 132 -3.53 -1.19 -23.01
N THR A 133 -3.83 0.01 -22.52
CA THR A 133 -5.05 0.33 -21.78
C THR A 133 -6.28 -0.21 -22.47
N THR A 134 -6.90 -1.19 -21.84
CA THR A 134 -8.30 -1.24 -21.36
C THR A 134 -8.54 -2.71 -21.08
N GLN A 135 -8.04 -3.20 -19.95
CA GLN A 135 -8.64 -4.39 -19.37
C GLN A 135 -9.80 -3.85 -18.54
N ILE A 136 -11.02 -4.18 -18.95
CA ILE A 136 -12.18 -3.99 -18.11
C ILE A 136 -11.89 -4.75 -16.83
N TYR A 137 -11.62 -4.01 -15.74
CA TYR A 137 -11.43 -4.60 -14.42
C TYR A 137 -12.79 -5.09 -13.95
N THR A 138 -13.11 -6.31 -14.36
CA THR A 138 -14.19 -7.08 -13.77
C THR A 138 -13.70 -7.61 -12.43
N ARG A 139 -14.64 -8.00 -11.55
CA ARG A 139 -14.34 -8.65 -10.27
C ARG A 139 -13.32 -9.79 -10.42
N VAL A 140 -13.38 -10.53 -11.53
CA VAL A 140 -12.46 -11.64 -11.86
C VAL A 140 -11.01 -11.18 -12.09
N ALA A 141 -10.79 -10.04 -12.75
CA ALA A 141 -9.44 -9.50 -12.95
C ALA A 141 -8.83 -9.04 -11.62
N THR A 142 -9.64 -8.42 -10.77
CA THR A 142 -9.29 -7.98 -9.42
C THR A 142 -8.95 -9.17 -8.50
N GLU A 143 -9.72 -10.26 -8.56
CA GLU A 143 -9.45 -11.51 -7.84
C GLU A 143 -8.12 -12.15 -8.26
N ARG A 144 -7.79 -12.19 -9.56
CA ARG A 144 -6.51 -12.73 -10.05
C ARG A 144 -5.31 -11.94 -9.53
N LEU A 145 -5.41 -10.60 -9.52
CA LEU A 145 -4.36 -9.73 -8.98
C LEU A 145 -4.15 -9.97 -7.48
N VAL A 146 -5.23 -10.13 -6.72
CA VAL A 146 -5.16 -10.48 -5.30
C VAL A 146 -4.55 -11.84 -5.11
N GLN A 147 -5.00 -12.86 -5.86
CA GLN A 147 -4.52 -14.22 -5.69
C GLN A 147 -3.01 -14.30 -5.94
N ALA A 148 -2.51 -13.68 -7.01
CA ALA A 148 -1.08 -13.59 -7.28
C ALA A 148 -0.31 -12.88 -6.15
N TYR A 149 -0.86 -11.80 -5.58
CA TYR A 149 -0.26 -11.13 -4.43
C TYR A 149 -0.27 -12.01 -3.16
N LEU A 150 -1.39 -12.67 -2.87
CA LEU A 150 -1.57 -13.53 -1.71
C LEU A 150 -0.69 -14.78 -1.76
N ASP A 151 -0.52 -15.36 -2.95
CA ASP A 151 0.33 -16.53 -3.16
C ASP A 151 1.81 -16.19 -3.03
N ALA A 152 2.22 -15.04 -3.55
CA ALA A 152 3.62 -14.67 -3.64
C ALA A 152 4.16 -13.96 -2.39
N HIS A 153 3.34 -13.19 -1.66
CA HIS A 153 3.84 -12.37 -0.56
C HIS A 153 3.70 -13.10 0.81
N PRO A 154 4.79 -13.37 1.56
CA PRO A 154 4.83 -14.19 2.77
C PRO A 154 4.03 -13.57 3.91
N ARG A 155 3.91 -12.24 3.93
CA ARG A 155 3.06 -11.53 4.89
C ARG A 155 1.62 -11.31 4.42
N ALA A 156 1.25 -11.76 3.22
CA ALA A 156 -0.12 -11.67 2.75
C ALA A 156 -1.01 -12.79 3.33
N ARG A 157 -0.41 -13.95 3.63
CA ARG A 157 -1.11 -15.17 4.10
C ARG A 157 -1.07 -15.44 5.61
N VAL A 158 -0.54 -14.55 6.45
CA VAL A 158 -0.37 -14.89 7.88
C VAL A 158 -1.70 -14.95 8.62
N ALA A 159 -2.28 -16.15 8.62
CA ALA A 159 -3.07 -16.75 9.66
C ALA A 159 -2.63 -18.23 9.74
N GLY A 160 -1.64 -18.54 10.58
CA GLY A 160 -1.58 -19.85 11.24
C GLY A 160 -2.49 -19.75 12.46
N SER A 161 -3.72 -20.27 12.36
CA SER A 161 -4.09 -21.61 12.80
C SER A 161 -4.15 -21.75 14.32
N ALA A 162 -5.24 -21.27 14.92
CA ALA A 162 -5.77 -21.90 16.14
C ALA A 162 -6.68 -23.06 15.70
N SER A 163 -6.09 -24.24 15.52
CA SER A 163 -6.82 -25.50 15.43
C SER A 163 -5.98 -26.58 16.10
N GLY A 164 -6.57 -27.21 17.12
CA GLY A 164 -6.14 -28.49 17.67
C GLY A 164 -5.40 -28.44 19.01
N ARG A 165 -6.15 -28.61 20.12
CA ARG A 165 -5.83 -29.54 21.22
C ARG A 165 -7.05 -29.74 22.14
N THR A 166 -7.75 -30.86 21.91
CA THR A 166 -8.23 -31.86 22.90
C THR A 166 -8.82 -31.42 24.24
N ALA A 167 -10.07 -31.83 24.49
CA ALA A 167 -10.51 -32.53 25.71
C ALA A 167 -11.90 -33.18 25.44
N ASP A 168 -11.89 -34.39 24.89
CA ASP A 168 -12.53 -35.56 25.52
C ASP A 168 -12.26 -35.68 27.03
N ARG A 169 -13.32 -35.52 27.84
CA ARG A 169 -13.65 -36.29 29.06
C ARG A 169 -14.98 -35.79 29.65
#